data_AF-X5J4J1-F1
#
_entry.id   AF-X5J4J1-F1
#
_cell.length_a   1.000
_cell.length_b   1.000
_cell.length_c   1.000
_cell.angle_alpha   90.00
_cell.angle_beta   90.00
_cell.angle_gamma   90.00
#
_symmetry.space_group_name_H-M   'P 1'
#
loop_
_entity.id
_entity.type
_entity.pdbx_description
1 polymer ?
#
loop_
_entity_poly.entity_id
_entity_poly.type
_entity_poly.pdbx_seq_one_letter_code
_entity_poly.pdbx_strand_id
1 'polypeptide(L)'
;PEKGLEWVAYISSGSSTIYYADTVKGRFTISRDNPKNTLFLQMTSLRSEDTAMYYCARGYYYGSSPWYFDVWGAGTTVTVSS
;
A
#
# COMPACT_ATOMS: atom_id res chain seq x y z
N PRO A 1 9.21 -12.72 12.53
CA PRO A 1 8.57 -11.40 12.31
C PRO A 1 9.37 -10.31 13.03
N GLU A 2 10.46 -9.85 12.42
CA GLU A 2 11.40 -8.86 12.99
C GLU A 2 11.47 -7.56 12.16
N LYS A 3 10.76 -7.49 11.03
CA LYS A 3 10.72 -6.32 10.17
C LYS A 3 9.57 -5.40 10.57
N GLY A 4 9.87 -4.10 10.67
CA GLY A 4 8.87 -3.07 10.88
C GLY A 4 7.96 -2.87 9.67
N LEU A 5 6.99 -1.97 9.81
CA LEU A 5 6.10 -1.58 8.71
C LEU A 5 6.91 -0.90 7.59
N GLU A 6 6.71 -1.37 6.36
CA GLU A 6 7.32 -0.79 5.14
C GLU A 6 6.22 -0.22 4.23
N TRP A 7 6.50 0.92 3.61
CA TRP A 7 5.54 1.57 2.74
C TRP A 7 5.61 1.01 1.32
N VAL A 8 4.63 0.18 0.94
CA VAL A 8 4.65 -0.58 -0.32
C VAL A 8 4.21 0.24 -1.52
N ALA A 9 3.10 0.96 -1.41
CA ALA A 9 2.54 1.77 -2.48
C ALA A 9 1.63 2.88 -1.93
N TYR A 10 1.51 3.98 -2.68
CA TYR A 10 0.64 5.10 -2.35
C TYR A 10 0.01 5.71 -3.58
N ILE A 11 -1.23 6.17 -3.43
CA ILE A 11 -1.95 6.95 -4.43
C ILE A 11 -2.70 8.10 -3.75
N SER A 12 -2.48 9.31 -4.26
CA SER A 12 -3.16 10.53 -3.80
C SER A 12 -4.68 10.50 -4.04
N SER A 13 -5.43 11.39 -3.37
CA SER A 13 -6.89 11.54 -3.54
C SER A 13 -7.33 11.80 -4.97
N GLY A 14 -6.56 12.63 -5.69
CA GLY A 14 -6.77 12.95 -7.10
C GLY A 14 -6.12 11.97 -8.08
N SER A 15 -5.50 10.89 -7.60
CA SER A 15 -4.75 9.92 -8.43
C SER A 15 -3.59 10.51 -9.25
N SER A 16 -3.19 11.76 -9.01
CA SER A 16 -2.12 12.44 -9.76
C SER A 16 -0.72 12.00 -9.34
N THR A 17 -0.57 11.59 -8.08
CA THR A 17 0.68 11.11 -7.51
C THR A 17 0.53 9.66 -7.14
N ILE A 18 1.44 8.83 -7.65
CA ILE A 18 1.57 7.40 -7.34
C ILE A 18 3.01 7.11 -6.95
N TYR A 19 3.20 6.36 -5.88
CA TYR A 19 4.50 5.87 -5.42
C TYR A 19 4.46 4.35 -5.26
N TYR A 20 5.60 3.71 -5.53
CA TYR A 20 5.85 2.29 -5.30
C TYR A 20 7.22 2.14 -4.67
N ALA A 21 7.34 1.27 -3.66
CA ALA A 21 8.65 0.86 -3.17
C ALA A 21 9.43 0.12 -4.26
N ASP A 22 10.76 0.26 -4.25
CA ASP A 22 11.62 -0.36 -5.25
C ASP A 22 11.53 -1.89 -5.23
N THR A 23 11.20 -2.48 -4.08
CA THR A 23 11.00 -3.93 -3.89
C THR A 23 9.81 -4.50 -4.68
N VAL A 24 8.81 -3.66 -5.00
CA VAL A 24 7.56 -4.08 -5.66
C VAL A 24 7.28 -3.39 -6.99
N LYS A 25 8.13 -2.43 -7.36
CA LYS A 25 7.98 -1.65 -8.59
C LYS A 25 7.94 -2.55 -9.81
N GLY A 26 6.93 -2.35 -10.67
CA GLY A 26 6.70 -3.17 -11.87
C GLY A 26 5.98 -4.49 -11.62
N ARG A 27 5.73 -4.87 -10.36
CA ARG A 27 4.96 -6.07 -9.98
C ARG A 27 3.61 -5.70 -9.40
N PHE A 28 3.57 -4.64 -8.59
CA PHE A 28 2.35 -4.20 -7.94
C PHE A 28 1.79 -2.95 -8.63
N THR A 29 0.46 -2.87 -8.68
CA THR A 29 -0.28 -1.75 -9.25
C THR A 29 -1.32 -1.29 -8.23
N ILE A 30 -1.22 -0.04 -7.79
CA ILE A 30 -2.19 0.57 -6.88
C ILE A 30 -3.21 1.38 -7.70
N SER A 31 -4.48 1.26 -7.34
CA SER A 31 -5.56 2.02 -7.98
C SER A 31 -6.66 2.35 -6.96
N ARG A 32 -7.56 3.26 -7.32
CA ARG A 32 -8.65 3.71 -6.45
C ARG A 32 -9.92 3.98 -7.23
N ASP A 33 -11.05 3.69 -6.60
CA ASP A 33 -12.39 4.06 -7.04
C ASP A 33 -12.96 5.08 -6.05
N ASN A 34 -12.97 6.36 -6.45
CA ASN A 34 -13.40 7.47 -5.61
C ASN A 34 -14.90 7.42 -5.27
N PRO A 35 -15.82 7.23 -6.23
CA PRO A 35 -17.23 7.04 -5.93
C PRO A 35 -17.50 5.91 -4.92
N LYS A 36 -16.74 4.82 -4.97
CA LYS A 36 -16.87 3.70 -4.02
C LYS A 36 -16.00 3.83 -2.77
N ASN A 37 -15.22 4.90 -2.63
CA ASN A 37 -14.24 5.09 -1.56
C ASN A 37 -13.36 3.85 -1.31
N THR A 38 -12.94 3.17 -2.39
CA THR A 38 -12.22 1.89 -2.31
C THR A 38 -10.83 2.02 -2.94
N LEU A 39 -9.83 1.45 -2.26
CA LEU A 39 -8.46 1.32 -2.73
C LEU A 39 -8.19 -0.13 -3.13
N PHE A 40 -7.50 -0.34 -4.24
CA PHE A 40 -7.07 -1.66 -4.70
C PHE A 40 -5.56 -1.71 -4.82
N LEU A 41 -4.97 -2.84 -4.41
CA LEU A 41 -3.58 -3.17 -4.67
C LEU A 41 -3.55 -4.49 -5.44
N GLN A 42 -3.34 -4.39 -6.75
CA GLN A 42 -3.14 -5.57 -7.60
C GLN A 42 -1.68 -6.00 -7.49
N MET A 43 -1.45 -7.24 -7.09
CA MET A 43 -0.12 -7.82 -6.95
C MET A 43 0.07 -8.88 -8.03
N THR A 44 1.01 -8.65 -8.95
CA THR A 44 1.38 -9.61 -10.00
C THR A 44 2.81 -10.12 -9.76
N SER A 45 3.13 -11.35 -10.17
CA SER A 45 4.45 -11.96 -9.98
C SER A 45 4.95 -11.92 -8.52
N LEU A 46 4.11 -12.41 -7.60
CA LEU A 46 4.44 -12.58 -6.18
C LEU A 46 5.62 -13.54 -5.98
N ARG A 47 6.42 -13.26 -4.95
CA ARG A 47 7.58 -14.05 -4.51
C ARG A 47 7.43 -14.41 -3.04
N SER A 48 8.18 -15.39 -2.56
CA SER A 48 8.14 -15.80 -1.15
C SER A 48 8.45 -14.64 -0.19
N GLU A 49 9.30 -13.70 -0.61
CA GLU A 49 9.65 -12.51 0.17
C GLU A 49 8.49 -11.51 0.34
N ASP A 50 7.44 -11.60 -0.48
CA ASP A 50 6.24 -10.76 -0.36
C ASP A 50 5.29 -11.26 0.74
N THR A 51 5.60 -12.38 1.40
CA THR A 51 4.82 -12.91 2.51
C THR A 51 4.85 -11.95 3.70
N ALA A 52 3.72 -11.30 3.96
CA ALA A 52 3.60 -10.29 5.00
C ALA A 52 2.13 -10.04 5.38
N MET A 53 1.95 -9.25 6.44
CA MET A 53 0.67 -8.63 6.75
C MET A 53 0.57 -7.30 6.00
N TYR A 54 -0.44 -7.16 5.14
CA TYR A 54 -0.68 -5.97 4.35
C TYR A 54 -1.76 -5.13 5.00
N TYR A 55 -1.48 -3.84 5.20
CA TYR A 55 -2.41 -2.89 5.77
C TYR A 55 -2.77 -1.82 4.74
N CYS A 56 -4.06 -1.53 4.62
CA CYS A 56 -4.53 -0.32 3.94
C CYS A 56 -4.58 0.80 4.97
N ALA A 57 -3.94 1.93 4.69
CA ALA A 57 -3.95 3.10 5.56
C ALA A 57 -4.33 4.36 4.77
N ARG A 58 -5.00 5.30 5.46
CA ARG A 58 -5.40 6.60 4.91
C ARG A 58 -4.82 7.70 5.78
N GLY A 59 -4.08 8.61 5.16
CA GLY A 59 -3.57 9.82 5.79
C GLY A 59 -3.89 11.06 4.95
N TYR A 60 -3.95 12.21 5.61
CA TYR A 60 -4.09 13.51 4.95
C TYR A 60 -2.71 14.16 4.74
N TYR A 61 -2.49 14.72 3.55
CA TYR A 61 -1.34 15.57 3.30
C TYR A 61 -1.72 17.01 3.68
N TYR A 62 -1.29 17.48 4.86
CA TYR A 62 -1.41 18.89 5.26
C TYR A 62 -0.02 19.55 5.20
N GLY A 63 0.29 20.17 4.06
CA GLY A 63 1.51 20.98 3.89
C GLY A 63 2.81 20.18 4.07
N SER A 64 3.72 20.71 4.90
CA SER A 64 5.09 20.21 5.14
C SER A 64 5.22 19.20 6.29
N SER A 65 4.11 18.71 6.86
CA SER A 65 4.12 17.80 8.01
C SER A 65 4.09 16.33 7.57
N PRO A 66 4.88 15.42 8.18
CA PRO A 66 4.93 14.03 7.76
C PRO A 66 3.62 13.33 8.10
N TRP A 67 3.00 12.76 7.06
CA TRP A 67 2.07 11.63 7.06
C TRP A 67 1.50 11.22 8.43
N TYR A 68 0.53 11.98 8.94
CA TYR A 68 -0.35 11.46 9.99
C TYR A 68 -1.32 10.47 9.33
N PHE A 69 -1.14 9.18 9.62
CA PHE A 69 -2.08 8.14 9.27
C PHE A 69 -3.18 8.11 10.32
N ASP A 70 -4.32 8.71 9.99
CA ASP A 70 -5.43 8.79 10.94
C ASP A 70 -6.21 7.46 11.01
N VAL A 71 -6.10 6.61 9.99
CA VAL A 71 -6.88 5.36 9.89
C VAL A 71 -6.04 4.23 9.28
N TRP A 72 -6.02 3.09 9.98
CA TRP A 72 -5.48 1.81 9.52
C TRP A 72 -6.59 0.78 9.41
N GLY A 73 -6.55 -0.04 8.36
CA GLY A 73 -7.35 -1.26 8.27
C GLY A 73 -6.84 -2.33 9.23
N ALA A 74 -7.64 -3.36 9.48
CA ALA A 74 -7.27 -4.48 10.36
C ALA A 74 -6.05 -5.29 9.88
N GLY A 75 -5.68 -5.14 8.60
CA GLY A 75 -4.63 -5.91 7.95
C GLY A 75 -5.15 -7.20 7.32
N THR A 76 -4.42 -7.70 6.34
CA THR A 76 -4.66 -9.02 5.73
C THR A 76 -3.34 -9.75 5.53
N THR A 77 -3.27 -11.02 5.93
CA THR A 77 -2.08 -11.85 5.72
C THR A 77 -2.07 -12.36 4.30
N VAL A 78 -0.99 -12.08 3.57
CA VAL A 78 -0.71 -12.68 2.28
C VAL A 78 0.47 -13.62 2.46
N THR A 79 0.29 -14.89 2.11
CA THR A 79 1.33 -15.92 2.19
C THR A 79 1.61 -16.45 0.80
N VAL A 80 2.89 -16.49 0.44
CA VAL A 80 3.38 -17.00 -0.84
C VAL A 80 4.37 -18.12 -0.54
N SER A 81 4.02 -19.34 -0.95
CA SER A 81 4.89 -20.52 -0.87
C SER A 81 5.43 -20.87 -2.26
N SER A 82 6.67 -21.37 -2.30
CA SER A 82 7.30 -21.95 -3.49
C SER A 82 6.67 -23.27 -3.90
#